data_AF-A0A1B7LLC5-F1
#
_entry.id   AF-A0A1B7LLC5-F1
#
_cell.length_a   1.000
_cell.length_b   1.000
_cell.length_c   1.000
_cell.angle_alpha   90.00
_cell.angle_beta   90.00
_cell.angle_gamma   90.00
#
_symmetry.space_group_name_H-M   'P 1'
#
loop_
_entity.id
_entity.type
_entity.pdbx_description
1 polymer ?
#
loop_
_entity_poly.entity_id
_entity_poly.type
_entity_poly.pdbx_seq_one_letter_code
_entity_poly.pdbx_strand_id
1 'polypeptide(L)'
;MFDFKKNNNTKILEHKDIEVDINPINLEYKKAESELNRIKKLLNDTKVSVNMEINNLNKKVNYYRDELNKIENIYYEKNFNLSTDCFNSLEEMDFELQLQNTKNNRKDLIKQNKVFKYENSICVVKDLDFEKIIFRGLSNEFEIIKNEILKQNSNNYIDKFNDMINFYCQMCNKKYFEITNEFIDTYKNEIQIYKSYCIFKEKELLKIKDEIKQDKRKKEIRSIRNKFSKDMERSLKNKQAYERKILNERNNVKKSEFENRLIKIENHINYLKEKEKYIKYQENKIKSGYMYILSNVLSFGKDIFKICVTDSLFPFREIAKLNQVSTPYEYELRYLYIVDDVEQISKEILVNFKNRIVRRINDNDNFFRCSKNEIEKFIEKMNQDKFIKVK
;
A
#
# COMPACT_ATOMS: atom_id res chain seq x y z
N MET A 1 -122.96 -51.73 -34.57
CA MET A 1 -122.91 -53.02 -33.86
C MET A 1 -121.92 -52.85 -32.72
N PHE A 2 -122.48 -52.75 -31.51
CA PHE A 2 -121.88 -52.75 -30.17
C PHE A 2 -120.99 -51.59 -29.68
N ASP A 3 -121.67 -50.78 -28.85
CA ASP A 3 -121.22 -49.86 -27.81
C ASP A 3 -120.00 -50.30 -26.98
N PHE A 4 -119.16 -49.35 -26.59
CA PHE A 4 -118.65 -49.29 -25.21
C PHE A 4 -118.43 -47.84 -24.73
N LYS A 5 -119.37 -47.47 -23.83
CA LYS A 5 -119.53 -46.35 -22.90
C LYS A 5 -118.39 -45.32 -22.70
N LYS A 6 -118.81 -44.05 -22.85
CA LYS A 6 -118.26 -42.85 -22.19
C LYS A 6 -118.12 -43.05 -20.68
N ASN A 7 -117.00 -42.60 -20.12
CA ASN A 7 -116.92 -42.19 -18.72
C ASN A 7 -116.15 -40.87 -18.64
N ASN A 8 -116.91 -39.78 -18.47
CA ASN A 8 -116.41 -38.47 -18.11
C ASN A 8 -116.01 -38.50 -16.63
N ASN A 9 -114.80 -38.05 -16.31
CA ASN A 9 -114.47 -37.51 -14.99
C ASN A 9 -113.28 -36.55 -15.09
N THR A 10 -113.58 -35.35 -15.56
CA THR A 10 -112.83 -34.13 -15.25
C THR A 10 -113.03 -33.83 -13.76
N LYS A 11 -112.02 -34.06 -12.93
CA LYS A 11 -111.94 -33.48 -11.58
C LYS A 11 -110.88 -32.39 -11.58
N ILE A 12 -111.39 -31.17 -11.73
CA ILE A 12 -110.80 -29.94 -11.22
C ILE A 12 -110.50 -30.19 -9.73
N LEU A 13 -109.23 -30.15 -9.33
CA LEU A 13 -108.84 -30.14 -7.93
C LEU A 13 -108.52 -28.70 -7.55
N GLU A 14 -109.41 -28.19 -6.72
CA GLU A 14 -109.45 -26.88 -6.11
C GLU A 14 -108.16 -26.59 -5.32
N HIS A 15 -107.67 -25.35 -5.45
CA HIS A 15 -106.72 -24.75 -4.53
C HIS A 15 -107.25 -24.86 -3.09
N LYS A 16 -106.49 -25.48 -2.20
CA LYS A 16 -106.63 -25.31 -0.76
C LYS A 16 -105.34 -24.74 -0.20
N ASP A 17 -105.50 -23.56 0.36
CA ASP A 17 -104.52 -22.77 1.07
C ASP A 17 -103.85 -23.59 2.18
N ILE A 18 -102.53 -23.67 2.11
CA ILE A 18 -101.69 -23.78 3.30
C ILE A 18 -100.94 -22.46 3.34
N GLU A 19 -101.52 -21.48 4.03
CA GLU A 19 -100.78 -20.35 4.58
C GLU A 19 -99.72 -20.93 5.52
N VAL A 20 -98.56 -21.28 4.96
CA VAL A 20 -97.35 -21.50 5.75
C VAL A 20 -97.10 -20.18 6.45
N ASP A 21 -97.06 -20.18 7.78
CA ASP A 21 -96.69 -18.99 8.55
C ASP A 21 -95.21 -18.70 8.23
N ILE A 22 -94.97 -17.84 7.24
CA ILE A 22 -93.64 -17.47 6.72
C ILE A 22 -92.88 -16.63 7.78
N ASN A 23 -93.58 -16.12 8.79
CA ASN A 23 -93.04 -15.23 9.82
C ASN A 23 -91.88 -15.84 10.64
N PRO A 24 -91.96 -17.06 11.21
CA PRO A 24 -90.85 -17.67 11.95
C PRO A 24 -89.60 -17.90 11.09
N ILE A 25 -89.75 -18.35 9.85
CA ILE A 25 -88.63 -18.60 8.93
C ILE A 25 -88.00 -17.28 8.47
N ASN A 26 -88.81 -16.25 8.18
CA ASN A 26 -88.30 -14.91 7.88
C ASN A 26 -87.61 -14.27 9.09
N LEU A 27 -88.04 -14.58 10.31
CA LEU A 27 -87.41 -14.10 11.53
C LEU A 27 -86.04 -14.75 11.74
N GLU A 28 -85.92 -16.06 11.51
CA GLU A 28 -84.63 -16.77 11.53
C GLU A 28 -83.69 -16.32 10.41
N TYR A 29 -84.20 -16.10 9.19
CA TYR A 29 -83.42 -15.57 8.08
C TYR A 29 -82.88 -14.18 8.40
N LYS A 30 -83.72 -13.27 8.93
CA LYS A 30 -83.29 -11.93 9.38
C LYS A 30 -82.25 -12.00 10.50
N LYS A 31 -82.37 -12.95 11.44
CA LYS A 31 -81.37 -13.17 12.49
C LYS A 31 -80.04 -13.63 11.87
N ALA A 32 -80.05 -14.65 11.01
CA ALA A 32 -78.85 -15.15 10.34
C ALA A 32 -78.18 -14.09 9.45
N GLU A 33 -78.97 -13.28 8.75
CA GLU A 33 -78.47 -12.16 7.93
C GLU A 33 -77.84 -11.06 8.80
N SER A 34 -78.44 -10.76 9.95
CA SER A 34 -77.86 -9.81 10.92
C SER A 34 -76.55 -10.31 11.52
N GLU A 35 -76.43 -11.61 11.80
CA GLU A 35 -75.20 -12.24 12.29
C GLU A 35 -74.12 -12.27 11.20
N LEU A 36 -74.48 -12.62 9.97
CA LEU A 36 -73.56 -12.59 8.82
C LEU A 36 -72.99 -11.18 8.61
N ASN A 37 -73.83 -10.16 8.71
CA ASN A 37 -73.39 -8.76 8.59
C ASN A 37 -72.49 -8.34 9.77
N ARG A 38 -72.76 -8.84 10.98
CA ARG A 38 -71.90 -8.63 12.15
C ARG A 38 -70.52 -9.28 11.97
N ILE A 39 -70.48 -10.51 11.48
CA ILE A 39 -69.23 -11.25 11.20
C ILE A 39 -68.44 -10.57 10.08
N LYS A 40 -69.09 -10.14 9.00
CA LYS A 40 -68.43 -9.40 7.90
C LYS A 40 -67.82 -8.08 8.40
N LYS A 41 -68.51 -7.38 9.30
CA LYS A 41 -68.00 -6.15 9.91
C LYS A 41 -66.77 -6.43 10.77
N LEU A 42 -66.82 -7.43 11.65
CA LEU A 42 -65.67 -7.87 12.47
C LEU A 42 -64.48 -8.32 11.62
N LEU A 43 -64.73 -9.03 10.51
CA LEU A 43 -63.69 -9.45 9.58
C LEU A 43 -63.01 -8.24 8.89
N ASN A 44 -63.79 -7.23 8.51
CA ASN A 44 -63.22 -6.01 7.92
C ASN A 44 -62.43 -5.20 8.95
N ASP A 45 -62.94 -5.06 10.18
CA ASP A 45 -62.26 -4.34 11.24
C ASP A 45 -60.93 -5.01 11.62
N THR A 46 -60.91 -6.35 11.72
CA THR A 46 -59.67 -7.12 11.95
C THR A 46 -58.70 -7.03 10.78
N LYS A 47 -59.17 -7.09 9.54
CA LYS A 47 -58.32 -6.90 8.35
C LYS A 47 -57.68 -5.52 8.31
N VAL A 48 -58.41 -4.48 8.69
CA VAL A 48 -57.89 -3.12 8.80
C VAL A 48 -56.83 -3.04 9.91
N SER A 49 -57.10 -3.60 11.09
CA SER A 49 -56.14 -3.69 12.20
C SER A 49 -54.82 -4.37 11.80
N VAL A 50 -54.91 -5.55 11.18
CA VAL A 50 -53.72 -6.32 10.74
C VAL A 50 -52.93 -5.55 9.67
N ASN A 51 -53.61 -4.90 8.73
CA ASN A 51 -52.93 -4.07 7.72
C ASN A 51 -52.22 -2.85 8.33
N MET A 52 -52.78 -2.26 9.39
CA MET A 52 -52.10 -1.19 10.13
C MET A 52 -50.85 -1.71 10.84
N GLU A 53 -50.90 -2.89 11.45
CA GLU A 53 -49.74 -3.53 12.07
C GLU A 53 -48.65 -3.88 11.06
N ILE A 54 -49.01 -4.46 9.92
CA ILE A 54 -48.08 -4.77 8.82
C ILE A 54 -47.40 -3.49 8.34
N ASN A 55 -48.15 -2.40 8.15
CA ASN A 55 -47.57 -1.12 7.75
C ASN A 55 -46.62 -0.54 8.80
N ASN A 56 -46.95 -0.68 10.09
CA ASN A 56 -46.06 -0.25 11.17
C ASN A 56 -44.79 -1.10 11.25
N LEU A 57 -44.89 -2.42 11.08
CA LEU A 57 -43.74 -3.32 11.02
C LEU A 57 -42.86 -2.99 9.81
N ASN A 58 -43.44 -2.74 8.64
CA ASN A 58 -42.69 -2.35 7.44
C ASN A 58 -41.94 -1.02 7.63
N LYS A 59 -42.56 -0.03 8.30
CA LYS A 59 -41.88 1.21 8.67
C LYS A 59 -40.70 0.97 9.60
N LYS A 60 -40.86 0.11 10.62
CA LYS A 60 -39.77 -0.28 11.52
C LYS A 60 -38.64 -1.00 10.78
N VAL A 61 -38.96 -1.95 9.90
CA VAL A 61 -37.98 -2.68 9.09
C VAL A 61 -37.19 -1.72 8.20
N ASN A 62 -37.85 -0.76 7.55
CA ASN A 62 -37.15 0.22 6.72
C ASN A 62 -36.26 1.13 7.57
N TYR A 63 -36.74 1.59 8.73
CA TYR A 63 -35.93 2.36 9.68
C TYR A 63 -34.67 1.59 10.11
N TYR A 64 -34.79 0.32 10.51
CA TYR A 64 -33.63 -0.48 10.91
C TYR A 64 -32.69 -0.80 9.73
N ARG A 65 -33.20 -0.94 8.50
CA ARG A 65 -32.36 -1.05 7.30
C ARG A 65 -31.56 0.22 7.05
N ASP A 66 -32.17 1.39 7.20
CA ASP A 66 -31.49 2.67 7.03
C ASP A 66 -30.43 2.88 8.11
N GLU A 67 -30.72 2.53 9.36
CA GLU A 67 -29.72 2.57 10.45
C GLU A 67 -28.57 1.58 10.21
N LEU A 68 -28.86 0.36 9.73
CA LEU A 68 -27.82 -0.59 9.34
C LEU A 68 -26.94 -0.03 8.20
N ASN A 69 -27.54 0.56 7.17
CA ASN A 69 -26.78 1.19 6.07
C ASN A 69 -25.90 2.35 6.55
N LYS A 70 -26.36 3.16 7.51
CA LYS A 70 -25.55 4.21 8.12
C LYS A 70 -24.39 3.63 8.91
N ILE A 71 -24.62 2.59 9.71
CA ILE A 71 -23.55 1.91 10.47
C ILE A 71 -22.56 1.24 9.53
N GLU A 72 -23.03 0.61 8.44
CA GLU A 72 -22.18 0.00 7.43
C GLU A 72 -21.32 1.07 6.74
N ASN A 73 -21.91 2.21 6.35
CA ASN A 73 -21.16 3.33 5.77
C ASN A 73 -20.15 3.92 6.76
N ILE A 74 -20.48 4.05 8.05
CA ILE A 74 -19.54 4.51 9.08
C ILE A 74 -18.41 3.48 9.31
N TYR A 75 -18.72 2.19 9.29
CA TYR A 75 -17.74 1.10 9.38
C TYR A 75 -16.82 1.09 8.15
N TYR A 76 -17.38 1.32 6.96
CA TYR A 76 -16.61 1.48 5.73
C TYR A 76 -15.75 2.73 5.79
N GLU A 77 -16.27 3.90 6.19
CA GLU A 77 -15.48 5.14 6.33
C GLU A 77 -14.36 5.00 7.37
N LYS A 78 -14.59 4.33 8.51
CA LYS A 78 -13.54 4.10 9.53
C LYS A 78 -12.49 3.06 9.13
N ASN A 79 -12.85 2.06 8.32
CA ASN A 79 -11.90 1.05 7.83
C ASN A 79 -11.26 1.41 6.47
N PHE A 80 -11.84 2.35 5.72
CA PHE A 80 -11.26 2.90 4.48
C PHE A 80 -10.41 4.13 4.73
N ASN A 81 -10.69 4.92 5.76
CA ASN A 81 -9.73 5.88 6.27
C ASN A 81 -8.72 5.13 7.16
N LEU A 82 -7.87 4.31 6.53
CA LEU A 82 -6.49 4.27 7.02
C LEU A 82 -6.00 5.71 6.94
N SER A 83 -5.81 6.29 8.12
CA SER A 83 -5.13 7.56 8.37
C SER A 83 -4.38 8.09 7.15
N THR A 84 -4.96 9.10 6.51
CA THR A 84 -4.28 9.97 5.53
C THR A 84 -3.11 10.77 6.14
N ASP A 85 -2.67 10.42 7.35
CA ASP A 85 -1.67 11.14 8.14
C ASP A 85 -0.34 10.38 8.29
N CYS A 86 -0.10 9.32 7.51
CA CYS A 86 1.10 8.48 7.64
C CYS A 86 1.75 8.02 6.31
N PHE A 87 1.83 8.88 5.29
CA PHE A 87 2.54 8.55 4.05
C PHE A 87 3.63 9.58 3.73
N ASN A 88 4.86 9.10 3.57
CA ASN A 88 6.06 9.93 3.51
C ASN A 88 6.67 9.99 2.09
N SER A 89 6.10 9.32 1.09
CA SER A 89 6.65 9.26 -0.27
C SER A 89 5.59 9.24 -1.40
N LEU A 90 5.94 9.77 -2.58
CA LEU A 90 5.08 9.80 -3.78
C LEU A 90 4.67 8.40 -4.27
N GLU A 91 5.57 7.42 -4.17
CA GLU A 91 5.32 6.04 -4.63
C GLU A 91 4.24 5.33 -3.79
N GLU A 92 4.11 5.67 -2.51
CA GLU A 92 3.03 5.16 -1.65
C GLU A 92 1.66 5.70 -2.07
N MET A 93 1.58 6.99 -2.41
CA MET A 93 0.35 7.62 -2.91
C MET A 93 -0.10 7.00 -4.23
N ASP A 94 0.83 6.63 -5.11
CA ASP A 94 0.52 5.95 -6.37
C ASP A 94 -0.13 4.58 -6.14
N PHE A 95 0.37 3.79 -5.18
CA PHE A 95 -0.25 2.52 -4.83
C PHE A 95 -1.66 2.71 -4.27
N GLU A 96 -1.90 3.73 -3.44
CA GLU A 96 -3.24 4.03 -2.93
C GLU A 96 -4.20 4.42 -4.04
N LEU A 97 -3.78 5.27 -4.98
CA LEU A 97 -4.58 5.66 -6.14
C LEU A 97 -4.94 4.44 -7.00
N GLN A 98 -3.99 3.53 -7.24
CA GLN A 98 -4.24 2.29 -7.97
C GLN A 98 -5.25 1.39 -7.22
N LEU A 99 -5.14 1.27 -5.89
CA LEU A 99 -6.10 0.53 -5.07
C LEU A 99 -7.49 1.18 -5.09
N GLN A 100 -7.58 2.50 -5.04
CA GLN A 100 -8.86 3.21 -5.14
C GLN A 100 -9.51 3.00 -6.50
N ASN A 101 -8.74 3.12 -7.59
CA ASN A 101 -9.22 2.90 -8.95
C ASN A 101 -9.74 1.47 -9.16
N THR A 102 -9.01 0.45 -8.69
CA THR A 102 -9.46 -0.95 -8.79
C THR A 102 -10.73 -1.21 -7.98
N LYS A 103 -10.87 -0.60 -6.79
CA LYS A 103 -12.10 -0.70 -5.98
C LYS A 103 -13.28 0.04 -6.62
N ASN A 104 -13.05 1.20 -7.23
CA ASN A 104 -14.08 1.94 -7.95
C ASN A 104 -14.57 1.16 -9.18
N ASN A 105 -13.66 0.59 -9.96
CA ASN A 105 -14.01 -0.29 -11.09
C ASN A 105 -14.91 -1.46 -10.64
N ARG A 106 -14.60 -2.07 -9.49
CA ARG A 106 -15.43 -3.15 -8.93
C ARG A 106 -16.83 -2.66 -8.54
N LYS A 107 -16.93 -1.48 -7.89
CA LYS A 107 -18.23 -0.86 -7.56
C LYS A 107 -19.05 -0.58 -8.81
N ASP A 108 -18.41 -0.13 -9.90
CA ASP A 108 -19.11 0.16 -11.15
C ASP A 108 -19.59 -1.11 -11.86
N LEU A 109 -18.81 -2.20 -11.84
CA LEU A 109 -19.25 -3.50 -12.33
C LEU A 109 -20.48 -4.03 -11.58
N ILE A 110 -20.52 -3.84 -10.26
CA ILE A 110 -21.67 -4.20 -9.42
C ILE A 110 -22.89 -3.35 -9.79
N LYS A 111 -22.74 -2.03 -9.91
CA LYS A 111 -23.84 -1.12 -10.31
C LYS A 111 -24.39 -1.43 -11.70
N GLN A 112 -23.53 -1.84 -12.62
CA GLN A 112 -23.91 -2.18 -14.00
C GLN A 112 -24.47 -3.62 -14.14
N ASN A 113 -24.57 -4.40 -13.05
CA ASN A 113 -24.96 -5.81 -13.08
C ASN A 113 -24.13 -6.66 -14.06
N LYS A 114 -22.83 -6.36 -14.21
CA LYS A 114 -21.91 -7.06 -15.12
C LYS A 114 -21.05 -8.12 -14.42
N VAL A 115 -21.36 -8.45 -13.17
CA VAL A 115 -20.56 -9.40 -12.39
C VAL A 115 -20.86 -10.85 -12.76
N PHE A 116 -22.12 -11.16 -13.04
CA PHE A 116 -22.54 -12.51 -13.41
C PHE A 116 -23.08 -12.53 -14.83
N LYS A 117 -22.76 -13.60 -15.56
CA LYS A 117 -23.27 -13.89 -16.89
C LYS A 117 -24.10 -15.16 -16.83
N TYR A 118 -25.37 -15.07 -17.20
CA TYR A 118 -26.27 -16.22 -17.27
C TYR A 118 -26.18 -16.87 -18.64
N GLU A 119 -26.29 -18.20 -18.69
CA GLU A 119 -26.37 -18.91 -19.97
C GLU A 119 -27.70 -18.56 -20.68
N ASN A 120 -27.60 -18.01 -21.89
CA ASN A 120 -28.77 -17.55 -22.67
C ASN A 120 -29.71 -18.69 -23.12
N SER A 121 -29.29 -19.95 -22.97
CA SER A 121 -29.99 -21.14 -23.44
C SER A 121 -31.11 -21.61 -22.49
N ILE A 122 -31.16 -21.12 -21.25
CA ILE A 122 -32.11 -21.57 -20.23
C ILE A 122 -32.82 -20.34 -19.64
N CYS A 123 -34.15 -20.40 -19.49
CA CYS A 123 -34.92 -19.39 -18.76
C CYS A 123 -34.62 -19.50 -17.25
N VAL A 124 -33.42 -19.07 -16.84
CA VAL A 124 -33.00 -19.08 -15.44
C VAL A 124 -33.55 -17.84 -14.76
N VAL A 125 -34.37 -18.04 -13.71
CA VAL A 125 -34.74 -16.96 -12.80
C VAL A 125 -33.51 -16.58 -11.98
N LYS A 126 -33.15 -15.29 -11.97
CA LYS A 126 -32.00 -14.79 -11.20
C LYS A 126 -32.17 -15.12 -9.71
N ASP A 127 -31.24 -15.90 -9.16
CA ASP A 127 -31.20 -16.24 -7.75
C ASP A 127 -30.36 -15.19 -6.99
N LEU A 128 -30.99 -14.04 -6.72
CA LEU A 128 -30.34 -12.87 -6.12
C LEU A 128 -29.75 -13.15 -4.74
N ASP A 129 -30.30 -14.10 -3.99
CA ASP A 129 -29.80 -14.44 -2.67
C ASP A 129 -28.55 -15.32 -2.75
N PHE A 130 -28.50 -16.22 -3.73
CA PHE A 130 -27.29 -16.99 -4.02
C PHE A 130 -26.15 -16.09 -4.52
N GLU A 131 -26.43 -15.13 -5.42
CA GLU A 131 -25.45 -14.13 -5.86
C GLU A 131 -24.82 -13.37 -4.66
N LYS A 132 -25.64 -12.90 -3.72
CA LYS A 132 -25.17 -12.21 -2.50
C LYS A 132 -24.30 -13.10 -1.62
N ILE A 133 -24.62 -14.39 -1.50
CA ILE A 133 -23.81 -15.35 -0.72
C ILE A 133 -22.43 -15.50 -1.36
N ILE A 134 -22.38 -15.68 -2.68
CA ILE A 134 -21.12 -15.79 -3.43
C ILE A 134 -20.28 -14.51 -3.23
N PHE A 135 -20.87 -13.33 -3.40
CA PHE A 135 -20.18 -12.06 -3.17
C PHE A 135 -19.59 -11.91 -1.76
N ARG A 136 -20.37 -12.26 -0.74
CA ARG A 136 -19.94 -12.17 0.67
C ARG A 136 -18.81 -13.16 0.95
N GLY A 137 -18.92 -14.39 0.44
CA GLY A 137 -17.89 -15.41 0.54
C GLY A 137 -16.57 -14.96 -0.10
N LEU A 138 -16.63 -14.55 -1.37
CA LEU A 138 -15.49 -14.02 -2.12
C LEU A 138 -14.83 -12.84 -1.41
N SER A 139 -15.62 -11.88 -0.92
CA SER A 139 -15.09 -10.70 -0.24
C SER A 139 -14.40 -11.04 1.08
N ASN A 140 -14.97 -11.95 1.86
CA ASN A 140 -14.39 -12.38 3.13
C ASN A 140 -13.10 -13.18 2.92
N GLU A 141 -13.09 -14.15 2.00
CA GLU A 141 -11.90 -14.93 1.69
C GLU A 141 -10.80 -14.06 1.09
N PHE A 142 -11.17 -13.08 0.26
CA PHE A 142 -10.21 -12.11 -0.26
C PHE A 142 -9.57 -11.26 0.84
N GLU A 143 -10.33 -10.79 1.83
CA GLU A 143 -9.77 -10.08 2.99
C GLU A 143 -8.81 -10.95 3.81
N ILE A 144 -9.07 -12.26 3.91
CA ILE A 144 -8.13 -13.20 4.53
C ILE A 144 -6.83 -13.25 3.73
N ILE A 145 -6.91 -13.45 2.41
CA ILE A 145 -5.74 -13.50 1.52
C ILE A 145 -4.94 -12.18 1.58
N LYS A 146 -5.62 -11.05 1.55
CA LYS A 146 -5.01 -9.72 1.70
C LYS A 146 -4.25 -9.58 3.02
N ASN A 147 -4.86 -9.99 4.14
CA ASN A 147 -4.20 -9.96 5.45
C ASN A 147 -3.00 -10.91 5.51
N GLU A 148 -3.05 -12.05 4.83
CA GLU A 148 -1.89 -12.94 4.69
C GLU A 148 -0.76 -12.30 3.88
N ILE A 149 -1.06 -11.65 2.75
CA ILE A 149 -0.07 -10.94 1.90
C ILE A 149 0.65 -9.84 2.70
N LEU A 150 -0.09 -9.11 3.55
CA LEU A 150 0.48 -8.05 4.39
C LEU A 150 1.35 -8.59 5.53
N LYS A 151 1.12 -9.84 6.00
CA LYS A 151 1.84 -10.45 7.13
C LYS A 151 2.98 -11.37 6.70
N GLN A 152 2.85 -12.04 5.57
CA GLN A 152 3.76 -13.08 5.11
C GLN A 152 4.14 -12.85 3.64
N ASN A 153 5.43 -12.81 3.36
CA ASN A 153 5.97 -12.84 2.00
C ASN A 153 5.94 -14.25 1.39
N SER A 154 4.88 -15.02 1.63
CA SER A 154 4.74 -16.33 0.99
C SER A 154 4.24 -16.12 -0.45
N ASN A 155 4.78 -16.85 -1.43
CA ASN A 155 4.37 -16.68 -2.83
C ASN A 155 3.07 -17.41 -3.19
N ASN A 156 2.48 -18.15 -2.26
CA ASN A 156 1.40 -19.09 -2.54
C ASN A 156 0.00 -18.44 -2.51
N TYR A 157 -0.12 -17.11 -2.35
CA TYR A 157 -1.41 -16.42 -2.36
C TYR A 157 -2.09 -16.45 -3.73
N ILE A 158 -1.33 -16.53 -4.84
CA ILE A 158 -1.90 -16.65 -6.19
C ILE A 158 -2.61 -17.98 -6.34
N ASP A 159 -1.99 -19.06 -5.88
CA ASP A 159 -2.57 -20.41 -5.93
C ASP A 159 -3.81 -20.47 -5.05
N LYS A 160 -3.73 -19.97 -3.80
CA LYS A 160 -4.90 -19.87 -2.91
C LYS A 160 -6.04 -19.04 -3.52
N PHE A 161 -5.72 -17.92 -4.17
CA PHE A 161 -6.71 -17.09 -4.85
C PHE A 161 -7.34 -17.82 -6.04
N ASN A 162 -6.54 -18.52 -6.84
CA ASN A 162 -7.05 -19.31 -7.97
C ASN A 162 -7.93 -20.47 -7.49
N ASP A 163 -7.53 -21.17 -6.42
CA ASP A 163 -8.32 -22.25 -5.81
C ASP A 163 -9.68 -21.72 -5.28
N MET A 164 -9.66 -20.57 -4.61
CA MET A 164 -10.86 -19.87 -4.15
C MET A 164 -11.77 -19.52 -5.34
N ILE A 165 -11.26 -18.85 -6.37
CA ILE A 165 -12.05 -18.48 -7.55
C ILE A 165 -12.61 -19.73 -8.25
N ASN A 166 -11.81 -20.79 -8.41
CA ASN A 166 -12.25 -22.05 -9.00
C ASN A 166 -13.40 -22.67 -8.22
N PHE A 167 -13.34 -22.67 -6.89
CA PHE A 167 -14.42 -23.15 -6.03
C PHE A 167 -15.73 -22.38 -6.26
N TYR A 168 -15.68 -21.04 -6.27
CA TYR A 168 -16.86 -20.22 -6.49
C TYR A 168 -17.39 -20.32 -7.93
N CYS A 169 -16.52 -20.40 -8.94
CA CYS A 169 -16.92 -20.64 -10.33
C CYS A 169 -17.65 -22.00 -10.47
N GLN A 170 -17.15 -23.07 -9.84
CA GLN A 170 -17.83 -24.36 -9.83
C GLN A 170 -19.23 -24.29 -9.18
N MET A 171 -19.39 -23.51 -8.11
CA MET A 171 -20.69 -23.29 -7.47
C MET A 171 -21.66 -22.52 -8.37
N CYS A 172 -21.18 -21.52 -9.11
CA CYS A 172 -21.98 -20.75 -10.06
C CYS A 172 -22.42 -21.62 -11.25
N ASN A 173 -21.51 -22.44 -11.80
CA ASN A 173 -21.79 -23.34 -12.93
C ASN A 173 -22.91 -24.34 -12.62
N LYS A 174 -23.00 -24.84 -11.38
CA LYS A 174 -24.11 -25.71 -10.92
C LYS A 174 -25.48 -25.03 -10.98
N LYS A 175 -25.50 -23.70 -11.05
CA LYS A 175 -26.70 -22.85 -11.10
C LYS A 175 -26.84 -22.10 -12.43
N TYR A 176 -26.09 -22.51 -13.47
CA TYR A 176 -26.17 -22.00 -14.85
C TYR A 176 -25.81 -20.51 -15.02
N PHE A 177 -24.88 -20.01 -14.21
CA PHE A 177 -24.29 -18.69 -14.41
C PHE A 177 -22.78 -18.71 -14.10
N GLU A 178 -22.07 -17.75 -14.65
CA GLU A 178 -20.61 -17.62 -14.53
C GLU A 178 -20.24 -16.27 -13.94
N ILE A 179 -19.13 -16.22 -13.20
CA ILE A 179 -18.51 -14.96 -12.78
C ILE A 179 -17.73 -14.39 -13.96
N THR A 180 -17.89 -13.10 -14.26
CA THR A 180 -17.17 -12.48 -15.37
C THR A 180 -15.67 -12.37 -15.07
N ASN A 181 -14.85 -12.66 -16.09
CA ASN A 181 -13.39 -12.50 -15.99
C ASN A 181 -13.00 -11.06 -15.61
N GLU A 182 -13.72 -10.06 -16.13
CA GLU A 182 -13.52 -8.65 -15.78
C GLU A 182 -13.60 -8.42 -14.26
N PHE A 183 -14.55 -9.07 -13.58
CA PHE A 183 -14.70 -8.96 -12.13
C PHE A 183 -13.57 -9.66 -11.38
N ILE A 184 -13.21 -10.87 -11.81
CA ILE A 184 -12.08 -11.65 -11.24
C ILE A 184 -10.76 -10.87 -11.38
N ASP A 185 -10.55 -10.24 -12.52
CA ASP A 185 -9.35 -9.46 -12.82
C ASP A 185 -9.22 -8.24 -11.89
N THR A 186 -10.33 -7.65 -11.42
CA THR A 186 -10.25 -6.58 -10.42
C THR A 186 -9.60 -7.03 -9.10
N TYR A 187 -9.87 -8.26 -8.65
CA TYR A 187 -9.27 -8.83 -7.45
C TYR A 187 -7.82 -9.26 -7.69
N LYS A 188 -7.51 -9.82 -8.87
CA LYS A 188 -6.13 -10.14 -9.25
C LYS A 188 -5.25 -8.89 -9.27
N ASN A 189 -5.74 -7.81 -9.87
CA ASN A 189 -5.04 -6.53 -9.90
C ASN A 189 -4.80 -5.99 -8.49
N GLU A 190 -5.80 -6.03 -7.61
CA GLU A 190 -5.65 -5.62 -6.22
C GLU A 190 -4.58 -6.44 -5.48
N ILE A 191 -4.53 -7.77 -5.66
CA ILE A 191 -3.47 -8.65 -5.10
C ILE A 191 -2.08 -8.26 -5.62
N GLN A 192 -1.96 -7.99 -6.93
CA GLN A 192 -0.68 -7.59 -7.53
C GLN A 192 -0.18 -6.25 -7.00
N ILE A 193 -1.09 -5.31 -6.77
CA ILE A 193 -0.78 -4.01 -6.16
C ILE A 193 -0.29 -4.23 -4.72
N TYR A 194 -1.00 -5.02 -3.90
CA TYR A 194 -0.58 -5.34 -2.54
C TYR A 194 0.80 -6.02 -2.49
N LYS A 195 1.07 -6.95 -3.40
CA LYS A 195 2.40 -7.56 -3.53
C LYS A 195 3.48 -6.52 -3.80
N SER A 196 3.24 -5.64 -4.76
CA SER A 196 4.20 -4.61 -5.16
C SER A 196 4.47 -3.64 -4.01
N TYR A 197 3.43 -3.29 -3.25
CA TYR A 197 3.53 -2.48 -2.05
C TYR A 197 4.34 -3.16 -0.93
N CYS A 198 4.11 -4.45 -0.66
CA CYS A 198 4.91 -5.19 0.32
C CYS A 198 6.40 -5.18 -0.05
N ILE A 199 6.73 -5.48 -1.32
CA ILE A 199 8.11 -5.43 -1.82
C ILE A 199 8.72 -4.03 -1.67
N PHE A 200 7.94 -2.99 -1.95
CA PHE A 200 8.36 -1.61 -1.76
C PHE A 200 8.70 -1.32 -0.30
N LYS A 201 7.81 -1.67 0.64
CA LYS A 201 8.03 -1.50 2.08
C LYS A 201 9.26 -2.26 2.59
N GLU A 202 9.50 -3.48 2.11
CA GLU A 202 10.70 -4.23 2.47
C GLU A 202 11.98 -3.53 2.02
N LYS A 203 11.99 -3.02 0.78
CA LYS A 203 13.12 -2.27 0.24
C LYS A 203 13.37 -1.02 1.06
N GLU A 204 12.34 -0.28 1.46
CA GLU A 204 12.47 0.88 2.34
C GLU A 204 13.06 0.53 3.71
N LEU A 205 12.58 -0.53 4.35
CA LEU A 205 13.11 -0.99 5.63
C LEU A 205 14.58 -1.41 5.52
N LEU A 206 14.99 -2.03 4.41
CA LEU A 206 16.39 -2.36 4.15
C LEU A 206 17.24 -1.10 3.98
N LYS A 207 16.76 -0.07 3.25
CA LYS A 207 17.46 1.22 3.10
C LYS A 207 17.70 1.86 4.46
N ILE A 208 16.67 1.98 5.29
CA ILE A 208 16.76 2.59 6.62
C ILE A 208 17.76 1.83 7.51
N LYS A 209 17.74 0.49 7.47
CA LYS A 209 18.70 -0.34 8.22
C LYS A 209 20.15 -0.11 7.77
N ASP A 210 20.38 0.02 6.46
CA ASP A 210 21.71 0.27 5.91
C ASP A 210 22.23 1.67 6.29
N GLU A 211 21.37 2.69 6.22
CA GLU A 211 21.69 4.06 6.65
C GLU A 211 22.07 4.13 8.14
N ILE A 212 21.25 3.51 9.01
CA ILE A 212 21.54 3.44 10.45
C ILE A 212 22.89 2.73 10.72
N LYS A 213 23.20 1.68 9.94
CA LYS A 213 24.47 0.95 10.08
C LYS A 213 25.67 1.79 9.64
N GLN A 214 25.53 2.58 8.57
CA GLN A 214 26.56 3.51 8.12
C GLN A 214 26.81 4.61 9.15
N ASP A 215 25.76 5.20 9.70
CA ASP A 215 25.85 6.24 10.72
C ASP A 215 26.50 5.74 12.01
N LYS A 216 26.17 4.52 12.45
CA LYS A 216 26.85 3.90 13.60
C LYS A 216 28.34 3.74 13.36
N ARG A 217 28.75 3.25 12.18
CA ARG A 217 30.18 3.11 11.81
C ARG A 217 30.90 4.45 11.80
N LYS A 218 30.28 5.50 11.22
CA LYS A 218 30.82 6.87 11.21
C LYS A 218 31.04 7.40 12.64
N LYS A 219 30.08 7.20 13.54
CA LYS A 219 30.17 7.62 14.95
C LYS A 219 31.24 6.84 15.72
N GLU A 220 31.32 5.52 15.54
CA GLU A 220 32.33 4.68 16.19
C GLU A 220 33.75 5.12 15.84
N ILE A 221 34.05 5.32 14.55
CA ILE A 221 35.38 5.74 14.09
C ILE A 221 35.73 7.14 14.59
N ARG A 222 34.77 8.07 14.61
CA ARG A 222 34.98 9.41 15.22
C ARG A 222 35.32 9.31 16.70
N SER A 223 34.65 8.42 17.44
CA SER A 223 34.94 8.20 18.87
C SER A 223 36.33 7.61 19.10
N ILE A 224 36.73 6.65 18.25
CA ILE A 224 38.06 6.03 18.27
C ILE A 224 39.11 7.11 18.00
N ARG A 225 38.97 7.89 16.93
CA ARG A 225 39.88 8.98 16.59
C ARG A 225 40.06 9.97 17.75
N ASN A 226 38.97 10.39 18.38
CA ASN A 226 39.04 11.33 19.51
C ASN A 226 39.81 10.75 20.70
N LYS A 227 39.66 9.44 20.98
CA LYS A 227 40.45 8.76 22.04
C LYS A 227 41.93 8.70 21.68
N PHE A 228 42.26 8.27 20.46
CA PHE A 228 43.63 8.18 19.96
C PHE A 228 44.34 9.55 19.96
N SER A 229 43.65 10.60 19.53
CA SER A 229 44.19 11.96 19.53
C SER A 229 44.54 12.44 20.95
N LYS A 230 43.66 12.19 21.93
CA LYS A 230 43.91 12.54 23.34
C LYS A 230 45.09 11.77 23.94
N ASP A 231 45.20 10.48 23.65
CA ASP A 231 46.31 9.65 24.16
C ASP A 231 47.65 10.00 23.49
N MET A 232 47.63 10.37 22.21
CA MET A 232 48.80 10.89 21.50
C MET A 232 49.27 12.21 22.10
N GLU A 233 48.36 13.15 22.36
CA GLU A 233 48.70 14.45 22.97
C GLU A 233 49.30 14.26 24.38
N ARG A 234 48.71 13.38 25.20
CA ARG A 234 49.23 13.04 26.54
C ARG A 234 50.63 12.43 26.47
N SER A 235 50.84 11.53 25.53
CA SER A 235 52.13 10.83 25.36
C SER A 235 53.23 11.77 24.89
N LEU A 236 52.91 12.73 24.00
CA LEU A 236 53.82 13.81 23.58
C LEU A 236 54.18 14.75 24.75
N LYS A 237 53.19 15.15 25.57
CA LYS A 237 53.45 15.95 26.78
C LYS A 237 54.32 15.20 27.79
N ASN A 238 54.07 13.92 27.99
CA ASN A 238 54.88 13.07 28.86
C ASN A 238 56.31 12.94 28.34
N LYS A 239 56.51 12.75 27.03
CA LYS A 239 57.82 12.73 26.39
C LYS A 239 58.61 14.00 26.72
N GLN A 240 58.03 15.17 26.44
CA GLN A 240 58.66 16.47 26.73
C GLN A 240 58.99 16.65 28.21
N ALA A 241 58.13 16.17 29.12
CA ALA A 241 58.37 16.25 30.55
C ALA A 241 59.55 15.38 30.99
N TYR A 242 59.69 14.16 30.45
CA TYR A 242 60.81 13.26 30.76
C TYR A 242 62.12 13.74 30.12
N GLU A 243 62.10 14.30 28.90
CA GLU A 243 63.27 14.94 28.29
C GLU A 243 63.81 16.09 29.17
N ARG A 244 62.93 16.94 29.70
CA ARG A 244 63.31 18.01 30.65
C ARG A 244 63.88 17.46 31.95
N LYS A 245 63.31 16.37 32.49
CA LYS A 245 63.82 15.71 33.71
C LYS A 245 65.23 15.15 33.49
N ILE A 246 65.48 14.50 32.35
CA ILE A 246 66.80 13.97 31.99
C ILE A 246 67.83 15.10 31.89
N LEU A 247 67.47 16.25 31.32
CA LEU A 247 68.36 17.40 31.18
C LEU A 247 68.79 18.00 32.52
N ASN A 248 67.89 17.98 33.51
CA ASN A 248 68.10 18.62 34.82
C ASN A 248 68.66 17.67 35.89
N GLU A 249 68.65 16.36 35.66
CA GLU A 249 69.06 15.35 36.63
C GLU A 249 70.59 15.13 36.59
N ARG A 250 71.25 15.33 37.74
CA ARG A 250 72.71 15.16 37.88
C ARG A 250 73.11 13.75 38.34
N ASN A 251 72.17 12.96 38.86
CA ASN A 251 72.43 11.59 39.31
C ASN A 251 72.29 10.59 38.15
N ASN A 252 73.39 9.89 37.82
CA ASN A 252 73.44 8.93 36.72
C ASN A 252 72.44 7.77 36.85
N VAL A 253 72.14 7.31 38.07
CA VAL A 253 71.18 6.20 38.29
C VAL A 253 69.76 6.64 37.95
N LYS A 254 69.32 7.79 38.48
CA LYS A 254 67.99 8.36 38.19
C LYS A 254 67.85 8.78 36.73
N LYS A 255 68.93 9.29 36.14
CA LYS A 255 68.97 9.64 34.72
C LYS A 255 68.72 8.41 33.84
N SER A 256 69.38 7.29 34.13
CA SER A 256 69.16 6.02 33.44
C SER A 256 67.72 5.50 33.59
N GLU A 257 67.10 5.64 34.78
CA GLU A 257 65.69 5.30 34.96
C GLU A 257 64.74 6.15 34.11
N PHE A 258 65.00 7.45 33.98
CA PHE A 258 64.22 8.34 33.14
C PHE A 258 64.41 8.06 31.64
N GLU A 259 65.62 7.73 31.21
CA GLU A 259 65.91 7.30 29.83
C GLU A 259 65.15 6.01 29.48
N ASN A 260 65.13 5.03 30.39
CA ASN A 260 64.35 3.80 30.22
C ASN A 260 62.83 4.07 30.12
N ARG A 261 62.31 5.05 30.88
CA ARG A 261 60.90 5.47 30.75
C ARG A 261 60.64 6.22 29.45
N LEU A 262 61.60 7.04 28.99
CA LEU A 262 61.49 7.76 27.73
C LEU A 262 61.38 6.78 26.55
N ILE A 263 62.22 5.74 26.51
CA ILE A 263 62.15 4.67 25.49
C ILE A 263 60.76 4.02 25.46
N LYS A 264 60.18 3.72 26.63
CA LYS A 264 58.82 3.16 26.71
C LYS A 264 57.76 4.11 26.14
N ILE A 265 57.88 5.41 26.43
CA ILE A 265 56.98 6.45 25.90
C ILE A 265 57.14 6.58 24.37
N GLU A 266 58.37 6.56 23.86
CA GLU A 266 58.64 6.63 22.42
C GLU A 266 58.10 5.42 21.66
N ASN A 267 58.26 4.22 22.21
CA ASN A 267 57.66 3.00 21.66
C ASN A 267 56.14 3.09 21.64
N HIS A 268 55.53 3.64 22.69
CA HIS A 268 54.08 3.86 22.74
C HIS A 268 53.63 4.91 21.71
N ILE A 269 54.38 6.00 21.52
CA ILE A 269 54.11 7.01 20.48
C ILE A 269 54.19 6.38 19.08
N ASN A 270 55.19 5.55 18.81
CA ASN A 270 55.31 4.86 17.52
C ASN A 270 54.11 3.93 17.26
N TYR A 271 53.69 3.17 18.27
CA TYR A 271 52.48 2.36 18.19
C TYR A 271 51.22 3.19 17.91
N LEU A 272 51.06 4.34 18.56
CA LEU A 272 49.93 5.25 18.31
C LEU A 272 49.95 5.80 16.88
N LYS A 273 51.14 6.14 16.33
CA LYS A 273 51.28 6.60 14.93
C LYS A 273 50.88 5.53 13.91
N GLU A 274 51.22 4.27 14.14
CA GLU A 274 50.79 3.18 13.25
C GLU A 274 49.27 3.00 13.28
N LYS A 275 48.68 3.05 14.47
CA LYS A 275 47.22 2.99 14.62
C LYS A 275 46.52 4.21 14.01
N GLU A 276 47.11 5.40 14.09
CA GLU A 276 46.58 6.60 13.43
C GLU A 276 46.54 6.43 11.91
N LYS A 277 47.57 5.85 11.30
CA LYS A 277 47.56 5.52 9.86
C LYS A 277 46.42 4.56 9.51
N TYR A 278 46.18 3.54 10.33
CA TYR A 278 45.08 2.60 10.12
C TYR A 278 43.71 3.28 10.27
N ILE A 279 43.53 4.13 11.28
CA ILE A 279 42.28 4.90 11.45
C ILE A 279 42.06 5.82 10.25
N LYS A 280 43.09 6.52 9.80
CA LYS A 280 43.03 7.40 8.62
C LYS A 280 42.67 6.62 7.35
N TYR A 281 43.19 5.41 7.17
CA TYR A 281 42.79 4.52 6.09
C TYR A 281 41.30 4.15 6.15
N GLN A 282 40.79 3.82 7.33
CA GLN A 282 39.35 3.52 7.52
C GLN A 282 38.48 4.75 7.32
N GLU A 283 38.92 5.93 7.76
CA GLU A 283 38.22 7.20 7.52
C GLU A 283 38.14 7.53 6.02
N ASN A 284 39.26 7.39 5.31
CA ASN A 284 39.29 7.59 3.86
C ASN A 284 38.34 6.61 3.16
N LYS A 285 38.30 5.35 3.58
CA LYS A 285 37.36 4.36 3.04
C LYS A 285 35.89 4.71 3.27
N ILE A 286 35.58 5.47 4.32
CA ILE A 286 34.22 5.94 4.62
C ILE A 286 33.87 7.22 3.89
N LYS A 287 34.88 8.06 3.63
CA LYS A 287 34.76 9.29 2.84
C LYS A 287 34.75 9.03 1.34
N SER A 288 35.33 7.92 0.92
CA SER A 288 35.40 7.53 -0.47
C SER A 288 34.03 7.13 -0.99
N GLY A 289 33.80 7.39 -2.27
CA GLY A 289 32.54 7.12 -2.91
C GLY A 289 32.66 7.21 -4.42
N TYR A 290 31.59 7.63 -5.07
CA TYR A 290 31.50 7.70 -6.52
C TYR A 290 31.02 9.08 -6.95
N MET A 291 31.67 9.62 -7.99
CA MET A 291 31.15 10.72 -8.77
C MET A 291 30.58 10.19 -10.08
N TYR A 292 29.37 10.59 -10.42
CA TYR A 292 28.71 10.21 -11.66
C TYR A 292 28.19 11.43 -12.40
N ILE A 293 28.26 11.36 -13.73
CA ILE A 293 27.88 12.43 -14.63
C ILE A 293 26.79 11.92 -15.55
N LEU A 294 25.63 12.55 -15.45
CA LEU A 294 24.43 12.18 -16.19
C LEU A 294 24.11 13.24 -17.23
N SER A 295 23.55 12.79 -18.35
CA SER A 295 22.94 13.68 -19.34
C SER A 295 21.54 13.20 -19.67
N ASN A 296 20.63 14.12 -19.93
CA ASN A 296 19.33 13.79 -20.51
C ASN A 296 19.07 14.79 -21.64
N VAL A 297 19.60 14.44 -22.82
CA VAL A 297 19.61 15.31 -23.99
C VAL A 297 18.18 15.59 -24.47
N LEU A 298 17.29 14.62 -24.31
CA LEU A 298 15.89 14.73 -24.73
C LEU A 298 15.09 15.69 -23.83
N SER A 299 15.39 15.74 -22.52
CA SER A 299 14.68 16.63 -21.59
C SER A 299 15.31 18.01 -21.46
N PHE A 300 16.64 18.12 -21.45
CA PHE A 300 17.35 19.36 -21.14
C PHE A 300 18.19 19.92 -22.30
N GLY A 301 18.38 19.15 -23.38
CA GLY A 301 19.20 19.56 -24.52
C GLY A 301 20.68 19.20 -24.38
N LYS A 302 21.47 19.57 -25.39
CA LYS A 302 22.92 19.35 -25.44
C LYS A 302 23.65 20.27 -24.45
N ASP A 303 24.81 19.83 -23.97
CA ASP A 303 25.69 20.56 -23.03
C ASP A 303 25.07 20.89 -21.67
N ILE A 304 24.08 20.11 -21.24
CA ILE A 304 23.53 20.16 -19.88
C ILE A 304 23.78 18.82 -19.21
N PHE A 305 24.50 18.87 -18.09
CA PHE A 305 24.91 17.69 -17.33
C PHE A 305 24.54 17.85 -15.87
N LYS A 306 24.20 16.72 -15.24
CA LYS A 306 24.09 16.61 -13.80
C LYS A 306 25.34 15.91 -13.28
N ILE A 307 26.07 16.58 -12.40
CA ILE A 307 27.28 16.05 -11.76
C ILE A 307 26.92 15.78 -10.31
N CYS A 308 26.98 14.52 -9.90
CA CYS A 308 26.59 14.08 -8.57
C CYS A 308 27.70 13.26 -7.92
N VAL A 309 27.70 13.24 -6.59
CA VAL A 309 28.65 12.46 -5.80
C VAL A 309 27.87 11.71 -4.71
N THR A 310 28.26 10.49 -4.39
CA THR A 310 27.62 9.66 -3.36
C THR A 310 28.67 8.83 -2.62
N ASP A 311 28.51 8.67 -1.31
CA ASP A 311 29.27 7.69 -0.50
C ASP A 311 28.63 6.29 -0.51
N SER A 312 27.57 6.10 -1.31
CA SER A 312 26.89 4.82 -1.49
C SER A 312 27.75 3.81 -2.24
N LEU A 313 27.70 2.55 -1.80
CA LEU A 313 28.34 1.41 -2.48
C LEU A 313 27.74 1.11 -3.86
N PHE A 314 26.51 1.55 -4.13
CA PHE A 314 25.78 1.23 -5.35
C PHE A 314 25.29 2.51 -6.05
N PRO A 315 26.16 3.23 -6.78
CA PRO A 315 25.82 4.50 -7.42
C PRO A 315 24.67 4.36 -8.43
N PHE A 316 24.55 3.21 -9.10
CA PHE A 316 23.45 2.92 -10.03
C PHE A 316 22.06 2.97 -9.39
N ARG A 317 21.94 2.70 -8.08
CA ARG A 317 20.66 2.82 -7.37
C ARG A 317 20.22 4.27 -7.23
N GLU A 318 21.16 5.20 -7.03
CA GLU A 318 20.87 6.63 -6.97
C GLU A 318 20.45 7.16 -8.35
N ILE A 319 21.09 6.68 -9.42
CA ILE A 319 20.70 7.01 -10.79
C ILE A 319 19.26 6.55 -11.08
N ALA A 320 18.90 5.33 -10.65
CA ALA A 320 17.54 4.82 -10.82
C ALA A 320 16.48 5.67 -10.09
N LYS A 321 16.76 6.15 -8.88
CA LYS A 321 15.87 7.08 -8.16
C LYS A 321 15.69 8.39 -8.93
N LEU A 322 16.76 8.94 -9.50
CA LEU A 322 16.69 10.16 -10.28
C LEU A 322 15.77 10.00 -11.51
N ASN A 323 15.78 8.82 -12.15
CA ASN A 323 14.90 8.51 -13.27
C ASN A 323 13.42 8.44 -12.88
N GLN A 324 13.10 7.92 -11.68
CA GLN A 324 11.70 7.80 -11.22
C GLN A 324 11.03 9.14 -10.94
N VAL A 325 11.80 10.13 -10.46
CA VAL A 325 11.24 11.38 -9.92
C VAL A 325 11.27 12.54 -10.93
N SER A 326 12.24 12.56 -11.85
CA SER A 326 12.68 13.85 -12.39
C SER A 326 12.22 14.19 -13.80
N THR A 327 12.01 13.23 -14.72
CA THR A 327 11.87 13.54 -16.16
C THR A 327 11.15 12.45 -16.97
N PRO A 328 10.46 12.82 -18.07
CA PRO A 328 9.78 11.87 -18.98
C PRO A 328 10.75 10.98 -19.78
N TYR A 329 12.03 11.33 -19.84
CA TYR A 329 13.10 10.52 -20.43
C TYR A 329 14.13 10.14 -19.37
N GLU A 330 14.79 9.00 -19.52
CA GLU A 330 15.81 8.53 -18.59
C GLU A 330 17.14 9.29 -18.72
N TYR A 331 17.88 9.36 -17.61
CA TYR A 331 19.25 9.83 -17.60
C TYR A 331 20.21 8.79 -18.18
N GLU A 332 21.05 9.23 -19.11
CA GLU A 332 22.19 8.46 -19.60
C GLU A 332 23.42 8.74 -18.73
N LEU A 333 24.00 7.68 -18.16
CA LEU A 333 25.29 7.76 -17.49
C LEU A 333 26.40 7.97 -18.52
N ARG A 334 27.10 9.11 -18.44
CA ARG A 334 28.25 9.39 -19.31
C ARG A 334 29.55 8.94 -18.69
N TYR A 335 29.70 9.19 -17.40
CA TYR A 335 30.95 8.95 -16.69
C TYR A 335 30.71 8.52 -15.25
N LEU A 336 31.53 7.57 -14.79
CA LEU A 336 31.57 7.13 -13.40
C LEU A 336 33.02 7.10 -12.91
N TYR A 337 33.26 7.75 -11.77
CA TYR A 337 34.56 7.87 -11.13
C TYR A 337 34.50 7.42 -9.69
N ILE A 338 35.59 6.82 -9.21
CA ILE A 338 35.82 6.61 -7.78
C ILE A 338 36.45 7.89 -7.23
N VAL A 339 35.94 8.33 -6.08
CA VAL A 339 36.37 9.54 -5.39
C VAL A 339 36.87 9.20 -4.01
N ASP A 340 37.98 9.79 -3.58
CA ASP A 340 38.53 9.58 -2.23
C ASP A 340 37.80 10.35 -1.13
N ASP A 341 37.30 11.56 -1.42
CA ASP A 341 36.53 12.38 -0.48
C ASP A 341 35.32 13.04 -1.16
N VAL A 342 34.15 12.43 -0.96
CA VAL A 342 32.87 12.88 -1.55
C VAL A 342 32.52 14.32 -1.15
N GLU A 343 32.85 14.74 0.08
CA GLU A 343 32.50 16.06 0.59
C GLU A 343 33.41 17.15 0.00
N GLN A 344 34.68 16.83 -0.21
CA GLN A 344 35.61 17.74 -0.86
C GLN A 344 35.21 17.95 -2.33
N ILE A 345 34.98 16.87 -3.07
CA ILE A 345 34.63 16.96 -4.49
C ILE A 345 33.30 17.69 -4.70
N SER A 346 32.30 17.48 -3.85
CA SER A 346 31.02 18.19 -3.98
C SER A 346 31.17 19.71 -3.85
N LYS A 347 32.01 20.18 -2.92
CA LYS A 347 32.35 21.61 -2.78
C LYS A 347 33.11 22.13 -4.00
N GLU A 348 34.08 21.37 -4.50
CA GLU A 348 34.87 21.78 -5.68
C GLU A 348 34.03 21.85 -6.96
N ILE A 349 33.04 20.97 -7.13
CA ILE A 349 32.06 21.04 -8.23
C ILE A 349 31.27 22.35 -8.12
N LEU A 350 30.70 22.63 -6.95
CA LEU A 350 29.89 23.84 -6.73
C LEU A 350 30.68 25.11 -6.98
N VAL A 351 31.95 25.18 -6.55
CA VAL A 351 32.82 26.33 -6.79
C VAL A 351 33.15 26.49 -8.26
N ASN A 352 33.56 25.43 -8.95
CA ASN A 352 33.99 25.50 -10.35
C ASN A 352 32.83 25.74 -11.33
N PHE A 353 31.64 25.21 -11.05
CA PHE A 353 30.48 25.32 -11.94
C PHE A 353 29.40 26.30 -11.45
N LYS A 354 29.66 27.09 -10.40
CA LYS A 354 28.71 28.03 -9.77
C LYS A 354 27.95 28.93 -10.76
N ASN A 355 28.66 29.45 -11.75
CA ASN A 355 28.13 30.42 -12.72
C ASN A 355 27.34 29.74 -13.86
N ARG A 356 27.24 28.42 -13.85
CA ARG A 356 26.67 27.60 -14.93
C ARG A 356 25.47 26.78 -14.46
N ILE A 357 25.00 27.03 -13.24
CA ILE A 357 23.83 26.35 -12.67
C ILE A 357 22.59 26.78 -13.46
N VAL A 358 21.92 25.81 -14.08
CA VAL A 358 20.72 26.02 -14.92
C VAL A 358 19.45 26.11 -14.06
N ARG A 359 19.40 25.36 -12.95
CA ARG A 359 18.24 25.29 -12.04
C ARG A 359 18.70 25.50 -10.60
N ARG A 360 18.27 26.59 -9.97
CA ARG A 360 18.50 26.89 -8.54
C ARG A 360 17.22 26.60 -7.75
N ILE A 361 17.03 25.35 -7.36
CA ILE A 361 15.96 25.01 -6.39
C ILE A 361 16.57 24.56 -5.07
N ASN A 362 17.62 23.72 -5.09
CA ASN A 362 18.39 23.27 -3.91
C ASN A 362 19.88 23.10 -4.29
N ASP A 363 20.79 23.30 -3.33
CA ASP A 363 22.25 23.20 -3.55
C ASP A 363 22.72 21.80 -3.97
N ASN A 364 21.94 20.76 -3.67
CA ASN A 364 22.25 19.36 -3.98
C ASN A 364 21.65 18.87 -5.32
N ASP A 365 20.86 19.70 -6.01
CA ASP A 365 20.07 19.27 -7.18
C ASP A 365 20.34 20.12 -8.42
N ASN A 366 21.61 20.42 -8.65
CA ASN A 366 22.05 21.34 -9.68
C ASN A 366 22.35 20.64 -11.02
N PHE A 367 21.81 21.21 -12.09
CA PHE A 367 22.24 20.95 -13.47
C PHE A 367 23.22 22.04 -13.90
N PHE A 368 24.27 21.65 -14.60
CA PHE A 368 25.31 22.55 -15.05
C PHE A 368 25.33 22.61 -16.57
N ARG A 369 25.36 23.83 -17.11
CA ARG A 369 25.62 24.08 -18.53
C ARG A 369 27.12 24.09 -18.76
N CYS A 370 27.66 22.98 -19.23
CA CYS A 370 29.08 22.81 -19.48
C CYS A 370 29.31 21.90 -20.67
N SER A 371 30.41 22.13 -21.39
CA SER A 371 30.80 21.26 -22.49
C SER A 371 31.52 20.02 -21.97
N LYS A 372 31.49 18.94 -22.75
CA LYS A 372 32.22 17.70 -22.46
C LYS A 372 33.71 17.94 -22.15
N ASN A 373 34.36 18.83 -22.91
CA ASN A 373 35.78 19.16 -22.74
C ASN A 373 36.07 19.83 -21.38
N GLU A 374 35.13 20.62 -20.86
CA GLU A 374 35.29 21.28 -19.56
C GLU A 374 35.14 20.30 -18.41
N ILE A 375 34.23 19.33 -18.56
CA ILE A 375 34.06 18.21 -17.64
C ILE A 375 35.35 17.38 -17.60
N GLU A 376 35.88 17.00 -18.76
CA GLU A 376 37.12 16.20 -18.85
C GLU A 376 38.31 16.97 -18.21
N LYS A 377 38.46 18.27 -18.48
CA LYS A 377 39.50 19.11 -17.84
C LYS A 377 39.34 19.23 -16.32
N PHE A 378 38.12 19.33 -15.82
CA PHE A 378 37.84 19.39 -14.39
C PHE A 378 38.28 18.09 -13.70
N ILE A 379 38.01 16.96 -14.34
CA ILE A 379 38.34 15.63 -13.83
C ILE A 379 39.85 15.38 -13.86
N GLU A 380 40.53 15.78 -14.94
CA GLU A 380 42.00 15.70 -15.03
C GLU A 380 42.67 16.47 -13.90
N LYS A 381 42.14 17.63 -13.51
CA LYS A 381 42.65 18.39 -12.36
C LYS A 381 42.48 17.67 -11.02
N MET A 382 41.49 16.78 -10.91
CA MET A 382 41.16 16.10 -9.66
C MET A 382 41.97 14.81 -9.41
N ASN A 383 42.81 14.36 -10.37
CA ASN A 383 43.68 13.18 -10.25
C ASN A 383 42.98 11.94 -9.64
N GLN A 384 41.80 11.57 -10.15
CA GLN A 384 41.05 10.43 -9.62
C GLN A 384 41.39 9.12 -10.35
N ASP A 385 41.59 8.04 -9.59
CA ASP A 385 42.31 6.83 -10.03
C ASP A 385 41.55 5.88 -10.97
N LYS A 386 40.21 5.97 -11.06
CA LYS A 386 39.41 5.02 -11.88
C LYS A 386 38.28 5.69 -12.63
N PHE A 387 38.35 5.56 -13.95
CA PHE A 387 37.42 6.11 -14.92
C PHE A 387 36.71 5.00 -15.69
N ILE A 388 35.39 4.92 -15.57
CA ILE A 388 34.56 4.12 -16.49
C ILE A 388 33.82 5.09 -17.40
N LYS A 389 34.22 5.12 -18.68
CA LYS A 389 33.49 5.81 -19.75
C LYS A 389 32.41 4.88 -20.27
N VAL A 390 31.16 5.22 -19.99
CA VAL A 390 30.02 4.49 -20.55
C VAL A 390 29.72 5.16 -21.90
N LYS A 391 29.77 4.38 -22.99
CA LYS A 391 29.63 4.88 -24.36
C LYS A 391 28.23 5.40 -24.63
#